data_AF-A0A3S3PGA3-F1
#
_entry.id   AF-A0A3S3PGA3-F1
#
_cell.length_a   1.000
_cell.length_b   1.000
_cell.length_c   1.000
_cell.angle_alpha   90.00
_cell.angle_beta   90.00
_cell.angle_gamma   90.00
#
_symmetry.space_group_name_H-M   'P 1'
#
loop_
_entity.id
_entity.type
_entity.pdbx_description
1 polymer ?
#
loop_
_entity_poly.entity_id
_entity_poly.type
_entity_poly.pdbx_seq_one_letter_code
_entity_poly.pdbx_strand_id
1 'polypeptide(L)'
;MHFFRVFMILILTPTFIHTQDENSMPYLGDEAKAKVVQTNLEKSVAEDALKMAESDLLKYDDIETALDHLSDSFGQKYSGTWYCIRVSKAVLKSKLVKQAESYALLNIPPIDVLLFKLADNLEDSLSESQLIEATRPVVDSDFEIFQNNLPEDEQNEVLIAVRWAIKNELKFNAIEEAVTDILESKYGGQWRCFITCRGSKISTSGEGMIDPRKKSIEPLMYFGIGKLKILVYKPKVEKSGSQIKKEDQSYDMYEVIKEARLNLIKTEVNYTEMTGPMQQLMFQIAHNGINNYDSYEGITKYCREVLDYMYGKPWECLMGLDGQFYSYFWYKKPFFINFKVDRIRVIIIKQYAY
;
A
#
# COMPACT_ATOMS: atom_id res chain seq x y z
N MET A 1 52.80 25.82 15.69
CA MET A 1 52.11 26.93 15.00
C MET A 1 50.61 26.73 15.15
N HIS A 2 49.90 27.80 15.48
CA HIS A 2 48.53 27.80 16.00
C HIS A 2 47.43 27.46 14.98
N PHE A 3 46.31 27.00 15.54
CA PHE A 3 44.98 26.78 14.95
C PHE A 3 44.43 27.98 14.17
N PHE A 4 43.59 27.73 13.16
CA PHE A 4 42.15 28.07 13.19
C PHE A 4 41.40 27.38 12.03
N ARG A 5 40.38 26.59 12.38
CA ARG A 5 39.34 26.09 11.46
C ARG A 5 38.25 27.16 11.39
N VAL A 6 37.91 27.63 10.19
CA VAL A 6 36.73 28.47 9.96
C VAL A 6 35.56 27.55 9.62
N PHE A 7 34.58 27.48 10.52
CA PHE A 7 33.23 27.01 10.24
C PHE A 7 32.41 28.21 9.77
N MET A 8 31.77 28.12 8.61
CA MET A 8 30.74 29.07 8.18
C MET A 8 29.39 28.37 8.32
N ILE A 9 28.66 28.74 9.36
CA ILE A 9 27.26 28.37 9.61
C ILE A 9 26.41 29.55 9.11
N LEU A 10 25.59 29.32 8.09
CA LEU A 10 24.60 30.27 7.60
C LEU A 10 23.25 29.90 8.24
N ILE A 11 22.95 30.54 9.37
CA ILE A 11 21.61 30.54 9.97
C ILE A 11 20.87 31.74 9.40
N LEU A 12 19.84 31.50 8.59
CA LEU A 12 18.85 32.51 8.22
C LEU A 12 17.70 32.41 9.23
N THR A 13 17.66 33.35 10.17
CA THR A 13 16.49 33.60 11.04
C THR A 13 15.44 34.40 10.26
N PRO A 14 14.14 34.07 10.35
CA PRO A 14 13.09 34.99 9.95
C PRO A 14 12.85 36.00 11.08
N THR A 15 13.12 37.27 10.78
CA THR A 15 12.72 38.44 11.57
C THR A 15 11.20 38.54 11.64
N PHE A 16 10.68 38.47 12.86
CA PHE A 16 9.37 39.00 13.23
C PHE A 16 9.32 40.50 12.90
N ILE A 17 8.39 40.89 12.03
CA ILE A 17 7.88 42.27 11.96
C ILE A 17 6.42 42.19 12.36
N HIS A 18 6.16 42.76 13.54
CA HIS A 18 4.85 43.04 14.07
C HIS A 18 4.40 44.37 13.46
N THR A 19 3.43 44.34 12.55
CA THR A 19 2.62 45.51 12.22
C THR A 19 1.17 45.12 12.41
N GLN A 20 0.56 45.71 13.43
CA GLN A 20 -0.88 45.74 13.61
C GLN A 20 -1.50 46.41 12.38
N ASP A 21 -2.46 45.73 11.76
CA ASP A 21 -3.58 46.39 11.12
C ASP A 21 -4.84 45.73 11.68
N GLU A 22 -5.44 46.41 12.65
CA GLU A 22 -6.80 46.21 13.07
C GLU A 22 -7.70 46.67 11.90
N ASN A 23 -8.27 45.74 11.15
CA ASN A 23 -9.66 45.81 10.69
C ASN A 23 -10.03 44.63 9.78
N SER A 24 -11.04 43.87 10.23
CA SER A 24 -11.86 42.92 9.46
C SER A 24 -11.16 41.74 8.79
N MET A 25 -10.78 40.72 9.58
CA MET A 25 -10.88 39.35 9.05
C MET A 25 -12.36 38.98 8.95
N PRO A 26 -12.84 38.47 7.81
CA PRO A 26 -14.19 37.92 7.73
C PRO A 26 -14.25 36.72 8.66
N TYR A 27 -15.29 36.70 9.50
CA TYR A 27 -15.66 35.56 10.33
C TYR A 27 -15.49 34.26 9.52
N LEU A 28 -14.59 33.38 9.96
CA LEU A 28 -14.72 31.95 9.68
C LEU A 28 -16.02 31.54 10.36
N GLY A 29 -17.12 31.59 9.60
CA GLY A 29 -18.44 31.18 10.03
C GLY A 29 -18.45 29.72 10.46
N ASP A 30 -19.56 29.27 11.04
CA ASP A 30 -19.82 27.91 11.56
C ASP A 30 -19.59 26.74 10.57
N GLU A 31 -18.97 26.97 9.42
CA GLU A 31 -18.63 25.97 8.40
C GLU A 31 -17.45 25.07 8.78
N ALA A 32 -16.64 25.41 9.79
CA ALA A 32 -15.47 24.62 10.19
C ALA A 32 -15.72 23.63 11.35
N LYS A 33 -16.93 23.57 11.92
CA LYS A 33 -17.23 22.67 13.05
C LYS A 33 -17.75 21.33 12.56
N ALA A 34 -17.28 20.26 13.19
CA ALA A 34 -17.79 18.93 12.96
C ALA A 34 -19.30 18.88 13.26
N LYS A 35 -20.07 18.21 12.39
CA LYS A 35 -21.52 18.11 12.54
C LYS A 35 -22.11 16.86 11.91
N VAL A 36 -23.25 16.43 12.44
CA VAL A 36 -24.10 15.42 11.78
C VAL A 36 -24.83 16.11 10.63
N VAL A 37 -24.57 15.68 9.40
CA VAL A 37 -25.20 16.23 8.18
C VAL A 37 -26.58 15.62 7.98
N GLN A 38 -26.68 14.30 8.09
CA GLN A 38 -27.91 13.55 7.91
C GLN A 38 -27.83 12.22 8.65
N THR A 39 -28.90 11.77 9.28
CA THR A 39 -28.92 10.53 10.04
C THR A 39 -30.35 10.00 10.15
N ASN A 40 -30.50 8.69 10.32
CA ASN A 40 -31.74 8.08 10.82
C ASN A 40 -31.59 7.50 12.23
N LEU A 41 -30.44 7.72 12.88
CA LEU A 41 -30.21 7.37 14.29
C LEU A 41 -30.94 8.33 15.23
N GLU A 42 -31.15 7.89 16.46
CA GLU A 42 -31.55 8.77 17.54
C GLU A 42 -30.52 9.89 17.73
N LYS A 43 -30.98 11.10 18.10
CA LYS A 43 -30.13 12.30 18.20
C LYS A 43 -28.93 12.08 19.13
N SER A 44 -29.14 11.47 20.29
CA SER A 44 -28.07 11.16 21.25
C SER A 44 -27.02 10.22 20.68
N VAL A 45 -27.46 9.20 19.91
CA VAL A 45 -26.59 8.23 19.26
C VAL A 45 -25.80 8.87 18.11
N ALA A 46 -26.43 9.74 17.34
CA ALA A 46 -25.75 10.48 16.27
C ALA A 46 -24.69 11.47 16.81
N GLU A 47 -24.98 12.15 17.92
CA GLU A 47 -24.02 13.03 18.60
C GLU A 47 -22.84 12.24 19.18
N ASP A 48 -23.09 11.04 19.71
CA ASP A 48 -22.04 10.15 20.20
C ASP A 48 -21.16 9.61 19.06
N ALA A 49 -21.78 9.23 17.92
CA ALA A 49 -21.05 8.86 16.70
C ALA A 49 -20.11 9.97 16.23
N LEU A 50 -20.57 11.23 16.27
CA LEU A 50 -19.75 12.39 15.91
C LEU A 50 -18.54 12.53 16.85
N LYS A 51 -18.76 12.44 18.16
CA LYS A 51 -17.69 12.55 19.17
C LYS A 51 -16.67 11.41 19.05
N MET A 52 -17.14 10.18 18.83
CA MET A 52 -16.25 9.03 18.64
C MET A 52 -15.40 9.21 17.38
N ALA A 53 -16.01 9.68 16.28
CA ALA A 53 -15.29 9.95 15.05
C ALA A 53 -14.25 11.07 15.18
N GLU A 54 -14.58 12.17 15.86
CA GLU A 54 -13.60 13.22 16.17
C GLU A 54 -12.43 12.68 17.01
N SER A 55 -12.74 11.87 18.03
CA SER A 55 -11.72 11.28 18.90
C SER A 55 -10.79 10.33 18.14
N ASP A 56 -11.33 9.45 17.31
CA ASP A 56 -10.53 8.46 16.55
C ASP A 56 -9.68 9.14 15.48
N LEU A 57 -10.23 10.13 14.75
CA LEU A 57 -9.48 10.90 13.76
C LEU A 57 -8.37 11.77 14.37
N LEU A 58 -8.46 12.14 15.65
CA LEU A 58 -7.38 12.82 16.37
C LEU A 58 -6.32 11.86 16.91
N LYS A 59 -6.69 10.60 17.14
CA LYS A 59 -5.83 9.60 17.78
C LYS A 59 -4.92 8.88 16.78
N TYR A 60 -5.43 8.60 15.59
CA TYR A 60 -4.70 7.85 14.56
C TYR A 60 -4.18 8.79 13.47
N ASP A 61 -2.93 8.57 13.04
CA ASP A 61 -2.29 9.36 11.99
C ASP A 61 -2.85 9.04 10.58
N ASP A 62 -3.50 7.89 10.44
CA ASP A 62 -4.11 7.40 9.20
C ASP A 62 -5.65 7.39 9.30
N ILE A 63 -6.31 7.91 8.26
CA ILE A 63 -7.77 8.07 8.23
C ILE A 63 -8.45 6.71 8.17
N GLU A 64 -7.97 5.78 7.36
CA GLU A 64 -8.64 4.48 7.19
C GLU A 64 -8.54 3.68 8.49
N THR A 65 -7.38 3.67 9.14
CA THR A 65 -7.19 3.10 10.49
C THR A 65 -8.16 3.71 11.52
N ALA A 66 -8.39 5.02 11.46
CA ALA A 66 -9.35 5.68 12.34
C ALA A 66 -10.80 5.25 12.07
N LEU A 67 -11.18 5.08 10.80
CA LEU A 67 -12.54 4.67 10.41
C LEU A 67 -12.81 3.18 10.73
N ASP A 68 -11.83 2.31 10.57
CA ASP A 68 -11.91 0.91 10.99
C ASP A 68 -12.12 0.81 12.50
N HIS A 69 -11.29 1.51 13.28
CA HIS A 69 -11.45 1.56 14.73
C HIS A 69 -12.80 2.14 15.16
N LEU A 70 -13.29 3.16 14.44
CA LEU A 70 -14.62 3.73 14.69
C LEU A 70 -15.73 2.71 14.41
N SER A 71 -15.62 1.94 13.33
CA SER A 71 -16.58 0.86 13.01
C SER A 71 -16.66 -0.16 14.15
N ASP A 72 -15.51 -0.63 14.61
CA ASP A 72 -15.40 -1.64 15.67
C ASP A 72 -15.89 -1.11 17.02
N SER A 73 -15.39 0.05 17.44
CA SER A 73 -15.73 0.63 18.73
C SER A 73 -17.21 1.05 18.81
N PHE A 74 -17.76 1.58 17.72
CA PHE A 74 -19.18 1.92 17.66
C PHE A 74 -20.05 0.66 17.66
N GLY A 75 -19.63 -0.40 16.94
CA GLY A 75 -20.31 -1.69 16.94
C GLY A 75 -20.31 -2.39 18.30
N GLN A 76 -19.21 -2.29 19.05
CA GLN A 76 -19.14 -2.76 20.44
C GLN A 76 -20.13 -2.03 21.35
N LYS A 77 -20.32 -0.72 21.13
CA LYS A 77 -21.19 0.11 21.98
C LYS A 77 -22.67 -0.02 21.64
N TYR A 78 -23.03 -0.06 20.36
CA TYR A 78 -24.42 0.01 19.89
C TYR A 78 -24.98 -1.30 19.34
N SER A 79 -24.22 -2.39 19.44
CA SER A 79 -24.55 -3.74 18.98
C SER A 79 -24.82 -3.86 17.46
N GLY A 80 -24.27 -4.92 16.89
CA GLY A 80 -24.36 -5.20 15.45
C GLY A 80 -23.09 -4.81 14.69
N THR A 81 -23.05 -5.18 13.42
CA THR A 81 -21.91 -4.88 12.54
C THR A 81 -22.11 -3.51 11.92
N TRP A 82 -21.25 -2.57 12.31
CA TRP A 82 -21.21 -1.22 11.76
C TRP A 82 -20.03 -1.09 10.81
N TYR A 83 -20.20 -0.23 9.82
CA TYR A 83 -19.20 0.07 8.81
C TYR A 83 -19.04 1.57 8.74
N CYS A 84 -17.81 2.02 8.66
CA CYS A 84 -17.47 3.42 8.56
C CYS A 84 -16.58 3.65 7.36
N ILE A 85 -16.99 4.56 6.47
CA ILE A 85 -16.27 4.84 5.24
C ILE A 85 -16.18 6.33 4.99
N ARG A 86 -15.08 6.75 4.36
CA ARG A 86 -14.96 8.11 3.82
C ARG A 86 -15.84 8.22 2.57
N VAL A 87 -16.65 9.27 2.50
CA VAL A 87 -17.59 9.48 1.40
C VAL A 87 -17.46 10.88 0.80
N SER A 88 -18.23 11.11 -0.26
CA SER A 88 -18.54 12.45 -0.72
C SER A 88 -20.04 12.71 -0.57
N LYS A 89 -20.46 13.98 -0.60
CA LYS A 89 -21.87 14.38 -0.58
C LYS A 89 -22.78 13.64 -1.59
N ALA A 90 -22.21 13.06 -2.66
CA ALA A 90 -22.96 12.26 -3.63
C ALA A 90 -23.54 10.94 -3.05
N VAL A 91 -22.98 10.41 -1.95
CA VAL A 91 -23.39 9.12 -1.37
C VAL A 91 -24.83 9.12 -0.86
N LEU A 92 -25.39 10.30 -0.54
CA LEU A 92 -26.79 10.45 -0.13
C LEU A 92 -27.78 9.99 -1.21
N LYS A 93 -27.35 9.95 -2.48
CA LYS A 93 -28.15 9.44 -3.61
C LYS A 93 -27.82 7.98 -3.94
N SER A 94 -26.95 7.32 -3.18
CA SER A 94 -26.55 5.94 -3.42
C SER A 94 -27.63 4.94 -3.00
N LYS A 95 -27.51 3.71 -3.49
CA LYS A 95 -28.32 2.59 -3.00
C LYS A 95 -27.93 2.17 -1.57
N LEU A 96 -26.72 2.50 -1.14
CA LEU A 96 -26.17 2.11 0.17
C LEU A 96 -26.99 2.73 1.31
N VAL A 97 -27.20 4.05 1.28
CA VAL A 97 -28.02 4.74 2.30
C VAL A 97 -29.46 4.22 2.32
N LYS A 98 -29.99 3.78 1.16
CA LYS A 98 -31.33 3.17 1.08
C LYS A 98 -31.39 1.75 1.62
N GLN A 99 -30.27 1.05 1.68
CA GLN A 99 -30.14 -0.33 2.16
C GLN A 99 -29.65 -0.40 3.60
N ALA A 100 -29.10 0.69 4.12
CA ALA A 100 -28.74 0.81 5.53
C ALA A 100 -30.01 0.81 6.39
N GLU A 101 -30.04 -0.08 7.38
CA GLU A 101 -31.03 -0.06 8.46
C GLU A 101 -30.84 1.21 9.29
N SER A 102 -29.59 1.56 9.57
CA SER A 102 -29.20 2.66 10.43
C SER A 102 -27.95 3.33 9.87
N TYR A 103 -27.88 4.66 9.87
CA TYR A 103 -26.74 5.41 9.37
C TYR A 103 -26.64 6.83 9.93
N ALA A 104 -25.42 7.35 10.00
CA ALA A 104 -25.09 8.74 10.24
C ALA A 104 -24.04 9.22 9.23
N LEU A 105 -24.37 10.28 8.49
CA LEU A 105 -23.45 11.05 7.68
C LEU A 105 -22.90 12.19 8.53
N LEU A 106 -21.59 12.15 8.78
CA LEU A 106 -20.85 13.11 9.58
C LEU A 106 -19.99 13.96 8.64
N ASN A 107 -19.91 15.25 8.90
CA ASN A 107 -18.94 16.14 8.27
C ASN A 107 -17.95 16.55 9.35
N ILE A 108 -16.69 16.12 9.19
CA ILE A 108 -15.59 16.40 10.10
C ILE A 108 -14.50 17.00 9.21
N PRO A 109 -14.44 18.35 9.06
CA PRO A 109 -13.58 18.97 8.06
C PRO A 109 -12.12 18.47 8.15
N PRO A 110 -11.50 18.06 7.03
CA PRO A 110 -11.97 18.23 5.64
C PRO A 110 -12.74 17.02 5.05
N ILE A 111 -13.18 16.05 5.84
CA ILE A 111 -13.75 14.80 5.35
C ILE A 111 -15.26 14.64 5.66
N ASP A 112 -15.96 13.92 4.78
CA ASP A 112 -17.29 13.40 5.04
C ASP A 112 -17.17 11.90 5.36
N VAL A 113 -17.84 11.45 6.41
CA VAL A 113 -17.79 10.08 6.92
C VAL A 113 -19.21 9.52 6.97
N LEU A 114 -19.42 8.33 6.39
CA LEU A 114 -20.68 7.60 6.51
C LEU A 114 -20.46 6.40 7.43
N LEU A 115 -21.08 6.47 8.60
CA LEU A 115 -21.20 5.35 9.53
C LEU A 115 -22.56 4.69 9.30
N PHE A 116 -22.61 3.40 9.02
CA PHE A 116 -23.86 2.71 8.70
C PHE A 116 -23.88 1.25 9.13
N LYS A 117 -25.09 0.74 9.33
CA LYS A 117 -25.43 -0.65 9.62
C LYS A 117 -26.39 -1.12 8.53
N LEU A 118 -26.07 -2.24 7.89
CA LEU A 118 -26.95 -2.87 6.91
C LEU A 118 -28.04 -3.67 7.64
N ALA A 119 -29.24 -3.70 7.07
CA ALA A 119 -30.31 -4.54 7.61
C ALA A 119 -29.85 -6.01 7.61
N ASP A 120 -29.88 -6.64 8.78
CA ASP A 120 -29.75 -8.08 8.90
C ASP A 120 -30.95 -8.72 8.19
N ASN A 121 -30.81 -9.01 6.89
CA ASN A 121 -31.76 -9.86 6.20
C ASN A 121 -31.63 -11.24 6.84
N LEU A 122 -32.53 -11.54 7.77
CA LEU A 122 -32.68 -12.82 8.47
C LEU A 122 -33.01 -13.99 7.53
N GLU A 123 -33.25 -13.73 6.25
CA GLU A 123 -33.36 -14.76 5.22
C GLU A 123 -31.95 -15.14 4.73
N ASP A 124 -31.50 -16.31 5.20
CA ASP A 124 -30.23 -16.99 4.90
C ASP A 124 -28.97 -16.35 5.50
N SER A 125 -28.80 -16.44 6.83
CA SER A 125 -27.47 -16.34 7.45
C SER A 125 -26.63 -17.60 7.17
N LEU A 126 -26.45 -17.90 5.89
CA LEU A 126 -25.47 -18.88 5.45
C LEU A 126 -24.10 -18.34 5.84
N SER A 127 -23.31 -19.18 6.51
CA SER A 127 -21.90 -18.89 6.74
C SER A 127 -21.19 -18.65 5.40
N GLU A 128 -20.06 -17.94 5.43
CA GLU A 128 -19.18 -17.69 4.29
C GLU A 128 -18.89 -18.97 3.48
N SER A 129 -18.55 -20.07 4.17
CA SER A 129 -18.34 -21.37 3.56
C SER A 129 -19.58 -21.89 2.82
N GLN A 130 -20.77 -21.78 3.40
CA GLN A 130 -22.02 -22.21 2.79
C GLN A 130 -22.41 -21.34 1.58
N LEU A 131 -22.09 -20.05 1.61
CA LEU A 131 -22.31 -19.15 0.47
C LEU A 131 -21.39 -19.49 -0.71
N ILE A 132 -20.12 -19.79 -0.42
CA ILE A 132 -19.16 -20.23 -1.43
C ILE A 132 -19.59 -21.58 -2.01
N GLU A 133 -19.95 -22.54 -1.15
CA GLU A 133 -20.46 -23.85 -1.59
C GLU A 133 -21.72 -23.74 -2.44
N ALA A 134 -22.66 -22.86 -2.08
CA ALA A 134 -23.84 -22.59 -2.90
C ALA A 134 -23.53 -21.94 -4.25
N THR A 135 -22.37 -21.28 -4.37
CA THR A 135 -21.92 -20.61 -5.60
C THR A 135 -21.15 -21.55 -6.53
N ARG A 136 -20.48 -22.59 -6.00
CA ARG A 136 -19.70 -23.56 -6.80
C ARG A 136 -20.46 -24.20 -7.97
N PRO A 137 -21.74 -24.63 -7.84
CA PRO A 137 -22.47 -25.24 -8.95
C PRO A 137 -22.68 -24.31 -10.15
N VAL A 138 -22.70 -23.00 -9.91
CA VAL A 138 -22.91 -21.98 -10.96
C VAL A 138 -21.62 -21.29 -11.36
N VAL A 139 -20.46 -21.77 -10.88
CA VAL A 139 -19.21 -21.04 -11.05
C VAL A 139 -18.73 -21.04 -12.51
N ASP A 140 -19.09 -22.11 -13.24
CA ASP A 140 -18.78 -22.30 -14.65
C ASP A 140 -19.84 -21.67 -15.57
N SER A 141 -20.91 -21.10 -15.00
CA SER A 141 -21.91 -20.33 -15.75
C SER A 141 -21.36 -18.98 -16.21
N ASP A 142 -22.16 -18.27 -17.02
CA ASP A 142 -21.87 -16.90 -17.43
C ASP A 142 -21.92 -15.94 -16.24
N PHE A 143 -20.94 -15.03 -16.21
CA PHE A 143 -20.87 -13.98 -15.21
C PHE A 143 -21.78 -12.82 -15.56
N GLU A 144 -22.49 -12.29 -14.56
CA GLU A 144 -23.26 -11.05 -14.71
C GLU A 144 -22.31 -9.85 -14.56
N ILE A 145 -21.76 -9.34 -15.66
CA ILE A 145 -20.82 -8.20 -15.64
C ILE A 145 -21.61 -6.90 -15.50
N PHE A 146 -21.40 -6.18 -14.39
CA PHE A 146 -22.04 -4.88 -14.14
C PHE A 146 -21.23 -3.71 -14.69
N GLN A 147 -19.91 -3.82 -14.62
CA GLN A 147 -18.98 -2.80 -15.09
C GLN A 147 -17.65 -3.47 -15.45
N ASN A 148 -17.07 -3.07 -16.57
CA ASN A 148 -15.76 -3.55 -16.98
C ASN A 148 -15.03 -2.49 -17.78
N ASN A 149 -13.84 -2.12 -17.32
CA ASN A 149 -12.90 -1.23 -18.02
C ASN A 149 -11.55 -1.91 -18.28
N LEU A 150 -11.43 -3.22 -18.04
CA LEU A 150 -10.23 -4.00 -18.34
C LEU A 150 -10.14 -4.31 -19.84
N PRO A 151 -8.91 -4.40 -20.38
CA PRO A 151 -8.65 -5.09 -21.64
C PRO A 151 -9.26 -6.50 -21.66
N GLU A 152 -9.65 -7.01 -22.84
CA GLU A 152 -10.34 -8.30 -22.98
C GLU A 152 -9.49 -9.48 -22.47
N ASP A 153 -8.18 -9.42 -22.64
CA ASP A 153 -7.24 -10.43 -22.13
C ASP A 153 -7.17 -10.42 -20.58
N GLU A 154 -7.09 -9.24 -19.96
CA GLU A 154 -7.12 -9.11 -18.49
C GLU A 154 -8.49 -9.52 -17.93
N GLN A 155 -9.59 -9.16 -18.61
CA GLN A 155 -10.94 -9.57 -18.23
C GLN A 155 -11.06 -11.10 -18.17
N ASN A 156 -10.61 -11.79 -19.23
CA ASN A 156 -10.67 -13.24 -19.28
C ASN A 156 -9.86 -13.88 -18.15
N GLU A 157 -8.70 -13.32 -17.82
CA GLU A 157 -7.89 -13.84 -16.73
C GLU A 157 -8.53 -13.63 -15.35
N VAL A 158 -9.12 -12.45 -15.11
CA VAL A 158 -9.86 -12.19 -13.87
C VAL A 158 -10.96 -13.23 -13.66
N LEU A 159 -11.71 -13.55 -14.73
CA LEU A 159 -12.75 -14.56 -14.65
C LEU A 159 -12.17 -15.97 -14.38
N ILE A 160 -11.04 -16.33 -14.99
CA ILE A 160 -10.35 -17.61 -14.75
C ILE A 160 -9.85 -17.69 -13.30
N ALA A 161 -9.17 -16.66 -12.82
CA ALA A 161 -8.62 -16.58 -11.46
C ALA A 161 -9.74 -16.72 -10.42
N VAL A 162 -10.86 -16.00 -10.61
CA VAL A 162 -12.01 -16.07 -9.71
C VAL A 162 -12.69 -17.44 -9.74
N ARG A 163 -12.85 -18.08 -10.92
CA ARG A 163 -13.37 -19.46 -11.01
C ARG A 163 -12.49 -20.42 -10.23
N TRP A 164 -11.18 -20.32 -10.44
CA TRP A 164 -10.22 -21.17 -9.75
C TRP A 164 -10.28 -20.96 -8.24
N ALA A 165 -10.25 -19.72 -7.77
CA ALA A 165 -10.24 -19.40 -6.36
C ALA A 165 -11.54 -19.86 -5.65
N ILE A 166 -12.73 -19.61 -6.22
CA ILE A 166 -14.01 -20.08 -5.65
C ILE A 166 -14.09 -21.63 -5.57
N LYS A 167 -13.47 -22.33 -6.52
CA LYS A 167 -13.45 -23.81 -6.54
C LYS A 167 -12.54 -24.38 -5.45
N ASN A 168 -11.42 -23.73 -5.15
CA ASN A 168 -10.39 -24.27 -4.26
C ASN A 168 -10.49 -23.75 -2.83
N GLU A 169 -11.02 -22.55 -2.63
CA GLU A 169 -11.08 -21.91 -1.32
C GLU A 169 -12.47 -21.97 -0.69
N LEU A 170 -12.51 -21.82 0.64
CA LEU A 170 -13.73 -21.84 1.47
C LEU A 170 -13.92 -20.55 2.27
N LYS A 171 -13.05 -19.56 2.06
CA LYS A 171 -13.10 -18.25 2.71
C LYS A 171 -12.91 -17.13 1.67
N PHE A 172 -13.67 -16.05 1.77
CA PHE A 172 -13.58 -14.83 0.97
C PHE A 172 -12.16 -14.28 0.97
N ASN A 173 -11.51 -14.08 2.13
CA ASN A 173 -10.13 -13.57 2.14
C ASN A 173 -9.17 -14.47 1.35
N ALA A 174 -9.31 -15.78 1.47
CA ALA A 174 -8.46 -16.72 0.74
C ALA A 174 -8.74 -16.66 -0.77
N ILE A 175 -10.01 -16.47 -1.17
CA ILE A 175 -10.37 -16.25 -2.58
C ILE A 175 -9.80 -14.91 -3.08
N GLU A 176 -9.91 -13.84 -2.29
CA GLU A 176 -9.40 -12.50 -2.62
C GLU A 176 -7.89 -12.49 -2.79
N GLU A 177 -7.16 -13.10 -1.85
CA GLU A 177 -5.70 -13.27 -1.87
C GLU A 177 -5.28 -14.10 -3.08
N ALA A 178 -5.91 -15.26 -3.31
CA ALA A 178 -5.62 -16.10 -4.47
C ALA A 178 -5.85 -15.40 -5.82
N VAL A 179 -6.95 -14.64 -5.96
CA VAL A 179 -7.22 -13.87 -7.18
C VAL A 179 -6.16 -12.78 -7.37
N THR A 180 -5.78 -12.10 -6.29
CA THR A 180 -4.76 -11.06 -6.31
C THR A 180 -3.40 -11.65 -6.71
N ASP A 181 -2.95 -12.73 -6.07
CA ASP A 181 -1.68 -13.41 -6.35
C ASP A 181 -1.57 -13.85 -7.82
N ILE A 182 -2.65 -14.43 -8.38
CA ILE A 182 -2.67 -14.87 -9.78
C ILE A 182 -2.51 -13.66 -10.72
N LEU A 183 -3.24 -12.58 -10.48
CA LEU A 183 -3.21 -11.39 -11.33
C LEU A 183 -1.90 -10.61 -11.19
N GLU A 184 -1.37 -10.50 -9.97
CA GLU A 184 -0.07 -9.88 -9.69
C GLU A 184 1.08 -10.69 -10.31
N SER A 185 1.03 -12.02 -10.21
CA SER A 185 2.03 -12.90 -10.83
C SER A 185 2.05 -12.75 -12.36
N LYS A 186 0.88 -12.61 -13.00
CA LYS A 186 0.77 -12.55 -14.46
C LYS A 186 1.00 -11.16 -15.05
N TYR A 187 0.39 -10.14 -14.47
CA TYR A 187 0.36 -8.78 -15.03
C TYR A 187 1.20 -7.77 -14.23
N GLY A 188 1.67 -8.14 -13.05
CA GLY A 188 2.33 -7.23 -12.13
C GLY A 188 1.46 -6.06 -11.66
N GLY A 189 2.05 -5.21 -10.82
CA GLY A 189 1.35 -4.14 -10.13
C GLY A 189 0.60 -4.64 -8.90
N GLN A 190 -0.10 -3.74 -8.22
CA GLN A 190 -0.94 -4.09 -7.07
C GLN A 190 -2.36 -4.33 -7.56
N TRP A 191 -2.84 -5.55 -7.44
CA TRP A 191 -4.25 -5.85 -7.69
C TRP A 191 -5.00 -5.91 -6.38
N ARG A 192 -6.31 -5.66 -6.46
CA ARG A 192 -7.22 -5.80 -5.33
C ARG A 192 -8.44 -6.55 -5.77
N CYS A 193 -8.86 -7.50 -4.96
CA CYS A 193 -10.08 -8.27 -5.12
C CYS A 193 -10.92 -8.11 -3.86
N PHE A 194 -12.20 -7.80 -4.03
CA PHE A 194 -13.16 -7.74 -2.94
C PHE A 194 -14.38 -8.57 -3.29
N ILE A 195 -14.77 -9.43 -2.36
CA ILE A 195 -15.93 -10.30 -2.48
C ILE A 195 -16.96 -9.83 -1.48
N THR A 196 -18.08 -9.39 -2.03
CA THR A 196 -19.26 -9.04 -1.26
C THR A 196 -20.36 -10.03 -1.58
N CYS A 197 -21.23 -10.27 -0.62
CA CYS A 197 -22.46 -11.01 -0.88
C CYS A 197 -23.62 -10.27 -0.22
N ARG A 198 -24.81 -10.42 -0.79
CA ARG A 198 -26.01 -9.91 -0.11
C ARG A 198 -26.24 -10.74 1.15
N GLY A 199 -25.98 -10.13 2.31
CA GLY A 199 -26.35 -10.69 3.62
C GLY A 199 -25.22 -11.23 4.49
N SER A 200 -23.95 -11.28 4.06
CA SER A 200 -22.86 -11.60 5.00
C SER A 200 -22.31 -10.36 5.72
N LYS A 201 -21.91 -10.60 6.97
CA LYS A 201 -21.49 -9.63 7.97
C LYS A 201 -20.00 -9.31 7.96
N ILE A 202 -19.21 -9.82 7.00
CA ILE A 202 -17.75 -9.77 7.09
C ILE A 202 -17.16 -9.56 5.68
N SER A 203 -16.59 -8.37 5.48
CA SER A 203 -15.53 -8.09 4.50
C SER A 203 -14.31 -7.74 5.36
N THR A 204 -13.31 -8.61 5.38
CA THR A 204 -12.20 -8.55 6.34
C THR A 204 -11.02 -7.69 5.87
N SER A 205 -11.06 -7.18 4.64
CA SER A 205 -10.19 -6.09 4.19
C SER A 205 -10.85 -4.76 4.58
N GLY A 206 -10.36 -4.12 5.64
CA GLY A 206 -10.81 -2.81 6.16
C GLY A 206 -10.61 -1.61 5.21
N GLU A 207 -10.59 -1.82 3.90
CA GLU A 207 -10.56 -0.72 2.92
C GLU A 207 -11.99 -0.49 2.41
N GLY A 208 -12.55 0.67 2.75
CA GLY A 208 -13.95 1.03 2.46
C GLY A 208 -14.35 0.81 1.00
N MET A 209 -15.60 0.37 0.80
CA MET A 209 -16.20 0.18 -0.52
C MET A 209 -16.02 1.43 -1.41
N ILE A 210 -15.18 1.31 -2.44
CA ILE A 210 -14.94 2.41 -3.37
C ILE A 210 -16.22 2.68 -4.17
N ASP A 211 -16.70 3.94 -4.18
CA ASP A 211 -17.84 4.36 -5.00
C ASP A 211 -17.51 4.19 -6.50
N PRO A 212 -18.10 3.19 -7.20
CA PRO A 212 -17.76 2.88 -8.58
C PRO A 212 -18.23 3.96 -9.57
N ARG A 213 -18.93 5.00 -9.09
CA ARG A 213 -19.37 6.15 -9.90
C ARG A 213 -18.31 7.26 -10.03
N LYS A 214 -17.20 7.20 -9.28
CA LYS A 214 -16.08 8.13 -9.48
C LYS A 214 -15.30 7.71 -10.73
N LYS A 215 -15.38 8.55 -11.78
CA LYS A 215 -14.80 8.36 -13.12
C LYS A 215 -13.27 8.14 -13.20
N SER A 216 -12.54 8.06 -12.10
CA SER A 216 -11.07 8.11 -12.10
C SER A 216 -10.35 6.78 -11.83
N ILE A 217 -11.06 5.68 -11.58
CA ILE A 217 -10.43 4.38 -11.27
C ILE A 217 -10.12 3.64 -12.57
N GLU A 218 -8.83 3.42 -12.84
CA GLU A 218 -8.30 2.58 -13.93
C GLU A 218 -7.64 1.35 -13.32
N PRO A 219 -7.72 0.18 -13.96
CA PRO A 219 -8.89 -0.52 -14.45
C PRO A 219 -9.69 -1.22 -13.33
N LEU A 220 -10.97 -1.47 -13.61
CA LEU A 220 -11.98 -1.97 -12.67
C LEU A 220 -12.90 -2.97 -13.40
N MET A 221 -13.14 -4.12 -12.80
CA MET A 221 -14.16 -5.08 -13.20
C MET A 221 -15.04 -5.41 -12.00
N TYR A 222 -16.35 -5.19 -12.16
CA TYR A 222 -17.36 -5.50 -11.15
C TYR A 222 -18.40 -6.43 -11.76
N PHE A 223 -18.57 -7.61 -11.17
CA PHE A 223 -19.42 -8.65 -11.73
C PHE A 223 -20.02 -9.55 -10.65
N GLY A 224 -20.99 -10.38 -11.02
CA GLY A 224 -21.70 -11.29 -10.14
C GLY A 224 -21.61 -12.73 -10.57
N ILE A 225 -21.56 -13.63 -9.59
CA ILE A 225 -21.57 -15.08 -9.76
C ILE A 225 -22.38 -15.70 -8.63
N GLY A 226 -23.53 -16.29 -8.95
CA GLY A 226 -24.49 -16.76 -7.94
C GLY A 226 -24.90 -15.65 -6.97
N LYS A 227 -24.66 -15.86 -5.67
CA LYS A 227 -24.92 -14.87 -4.61
C LYS A 227 -23.76 -13.90 -4.36
N LEU A 228 -22.60 -14.11 -4.99
CA LEU A 228 -21.41 -13.28 -4.83
C LEU A 228 -21.38 -12.12 -5.81
N LYS A 229 -20.82 -11.01 -5.36
CA LYS A 229 -20.51 -9.80 -6.13
C LYS A 229 -19.04 -9.49 -5.92
N ILE A 230 -18.28 -9.44 -7.00
CA ILE A 230 -16.83 -9.43 -6.97
C ILE A 230 -16.36 -8.16 -7.67
N LEU A 231 -15.50 -7.42 -6.98
CA LEU A 231 -14.85 -6.22 -7.48
C LEU A 231 -13.36 -6.50 -7.60
N VAL A 232 -12.83 -6.41 -8.81
CA VAL A 232 -11.39 -6.51 -9.07
C VAL A 232 -10.93 -5.19 -9.66
N TYR A 233 -9.88 -4.60 -9.11
CA TYR A 233 -9.31 -3.39 -9.66
C TYR A 233 -7.82 -3.26 -9.38
N LYS A 234 -7.20 -2.38 -10.15
CA LYS A 234 -5.83 -1.93 -9.94
C LYS A 234 -5.89 -0.52 -9.37
N PRO A 235 -5.36 -0.24 -8.17
CA PRO A 235 -5.33 1.11 -7.64
C PRO A 235 -4.50 2.00 -8.58
N LYS A 236 -4.98 3.23 -8.85
CA LYS A 236 -4.10 4.24 -9.44
C LYS A 236 -3.04 4.59 -8.41
N VAL A 237 -1.78 4.34 -8.76
CA VAL A 237 -0.65 4.93 -8.05
C VAL A 237 -0.79 6.45 -8.21
N GLU A 238 -1.25 7.15 -7.17
CA GLU A 238 -1.34 8.60 -7.20
C GLU A 238 0.07 9.14 -7.46
N LYS A 239 0.23 9.87 -8.58
CA LYS A 239 1.44 10.67 -8.83
C LYS A 239 1.43 11.87 -7.88
N SER A 240 1.63 11.66 -6.60
CA SER A 240 1.84 12.72 -5.62
C SER A 240 3.26 13.27 -5.78
N GLY A 241 3.36 14.39 -6.48
CA GLY A 241 4.55 15.22 -6.50
C GLY A 241 4.75 15.88 -5.14
N SER A 242 5.28 15.16 -4.15
CA SER A 242 5.93 15.73 -2.96
C SER A 242 6.63 14.61 -2.20
N GLN A 243 7.95 14.71 -2.10
CA GLN A 243 8.84 14.01 -1.16
C GLN A 243 8.48 12.57 -0.80
N ILE A 244 9.13 11.67 -1.54
CA ILE A 244 9.34 10.24 -1.29
C ILE A 244 9.37 9.90 0.21
N LYS A 245 8.26 9.35 0.72
CA LYS A 245 8.33 8.26 1.70
C LYS A 245 8.30 6.96 0.90
N LYS A 246 9.41 6.22 0.95
CA LYS A 246 9.50 4.85 0.45
C LYS A 246 8.69 3.97 1.39
N GLU A 247 7.65 3.32 0.88
CA GLU A 247 6.98 2.22 1.57
C GLU A 247 7.15 0.92 0.77
N ASP A 248 7.87 0.02 1.43
CA ASP A 248 7.98 -1.43 1.32
C ASP A 248 7.24 -2.14 0.18
N GLN A 249 7.95 -2.24 -0.95
CA GLN A 249 7.85 -3.43 -1.80
C GLN A 249 8.59 -4.57 -1.09
N SER A 250 7.86 -5.49 -0.48
CA SER A 250 8.41 -6.78 -0.02
C SER A 250 8.69 -7.65 -1.24
N TYR A 251 9.82 -7.42 -1.89
CA TYR A 251 10.28 -8.29 -2.95
C TYR A 251 10.78 -9.61 -2.37
N ASP A 252 10.38 -10.72 -2.97
CA ASP A 252 11.06 -11.98 -2.75
C ASP A 252 12.52 -11.84 -3.22
N MET A 253 13.44 -11.92 -2.27
CA MET A 253 14.88 -11.81 -2.50
C MET A 253 15.37 -12.82 -3.55
N TYR A 254 14.77 -14.01 -3.58
CA TYR A 254 15.14 -15.07 -4.51
C TYR A 254 14.86 -14.67 -5.96
N GLU A 255 13.67 -14.13 -6.24
CA GLU A 255 13.29 -13.72 -7.59
C GLU A 255 14.12 -12.51 -8.06
N VAL A 256 14.45 -11.57 -7.17
CA VAL A 256 15.33 -10.43 -7.51
C VAL A 256 16.72 -10.91 -7.93
N ILE A 257 17.31 -11.86 -7.19
CA ILE A 257 18.63 -12.42 -7.52
C ILE A 257 18.56 -13.18 -8.86
N LYS A 258 17.49 -13.93 -9.08
CA LYS A 258 17.27 -14.68 -10.32
C LYS A 258 17.08 -13.76 -11.54
N GLU A 259 16.33 -12.66 -11.41
CA GLU A 259 16.22 -11.63 -12.45
C GLU A 259 17.58 -10.98 -12.75
N ALA A 260 18.36 -10.69 -11.70
CA ALA A 260 19.70 -10.11 -11.86
C ALA A 260 20.67 -11.03 -12.61
N ARG A 261 20.58 -12.36 -12.43
CA ARG A 261 21.38 -13.35 -13.20
C ARG A 261 21.17 -13.24 -14.70
N LEU A 262 19.94 -12.97 -15.13
CA LEU A 262 19.60 -12.79 -16.55
C LEU A 262 20.11 -11.45 -17.10
N ASN A 263 20.43 -10.50 -16.23
CA ASN A 263 20.72 -9.10 -16.59
C ASN A 263 22.10 -8.62 -16.13
N LEU A 264 23.06 -9.51 -15.88
CA LEU A 264 24.41 -9.13 -15.40
C LEU A 264 25.12 -8.09 -16.28
N ILE A 265 24.85 -8.13 -17.59
CA ILE A 265 25.41 -7.20 -18.58
C ILE A 265 24.91 -5.77 -18.35
N LYS A 266 23.73 -5.60 -17.73
CA LYS A 266 23.16 -4.30 -17.33
C LYS A 266 23.73 -3.86 -15.99
N THR A 267 25.03 -3.57 -15.97
CA THR A 267 25.71 -3.01 -14.82
C THR A 267 25.89 -1.50 -14.99
N GLU A 268 25.36 -0.72 -14.05
CA GLU A 268 25.43 0.74 -14.05
C GLU A 268 26.24 1.24 -12.86
N VAL A 269 27.26 2.05 -13.12
CA VAL A 269 28.07 2.66 -12.04
C VAL A 269 27.41 3.95 -11.59
N ASN A 270 27.10 4.03 -10.30
CA ASN A 270 26.55 5.26 -9.71
C ASN A 270 27.68 6.18 -9.25
N TYR A 271 28.65 5.63 -8.53
CA TYR A 271 29.81 6.39 -8.08
C TYR A 271 30.98 5.46 -7.82
N THR A 272 32.19 5.91 -8.14
CA THR A 272 33.41 5.12 -7.95
C THR A 272 34.62 6.02 -7.84
N GLU A 273 35.56 5.64 -6.97
CA GLU A 273 36.90 6.22 -6.91
C GLU A 273 37.95 5.26 -7.54
N MET A 274 37.54 4.02 -7.84
CA MET A 274 38.42 2.98 -8.38
C MET A 274 38.76 3.21 -9.86
N THR A 275 39.91 2.71 -10.31
CA THR A 275 40.31 2.73 -11.72
C THR A 275 39.44 1.81 -12.57
N GLY A 276 39.35 2.06 -13.88
CA GLY A 276 38.56 1.22 -14.81
C GLY A 276 38.82 -0.28 -14.70
N PRO A 277 40.09 -0.76 -14.69
CA PRO A 277 40.40 -2.17 -14.50
C PRO A 277 39.91 -2.73 -13.16
N MET A 278 40.03 -1.96 -12.07
CA MET A 278 39.57 -2.37 -10.75
C MET A 278 38.03 -2.44 -10.71
N GLN A 279 37.33 -1.50 -11.36
CA GLN A 279 35.87 -1.55 -11.47
C GLN A 279 35.39 -2.81 -12.20
N GLN A 280 36.03 -3.16 -13.32
CA GLN A 280 35.70 -4.38 -14.07
C GLN A 280 35.91 -5.64 -13.23
N LEU A 281 36.99 -5.68 -12.44
CA LEU A 281 37.21 -6.77 -11.49
C LEU A 281 36.10 -6.85 -10.43
N MET A 282 35.66 -5.71 -9.88
CA MET A 282 34.55 -5.67 -8.91
C MET A 282 33.25 -6.20 -9.52
N PHE A 283 32.95 -5.86 -10.77
CA PHE A 283 31.78 -6.40 -11.48
C PHE A 283 31.89 -7.90 -11.64
N GLN A 284 33.04 -8.41 -12.09
CA GLN A 284 33.25 -9.86 -12.26
C GLN A 284 33.06 -10.63 -10.95
N ILE A 285 33.60 -10.11 -9.84
CA ILE A 285 33.44 -10.73 -8.52
C ILE A 285 31.97 -10.72 -8.10
N ALA A 286 31.28 -9.59 -8.20
CA ALA A 286 29.87 -9.50 -7.84
C ALA A 286 28.96 -10.35 -8.74
N HIS A 287 29.21 -10.38 -10.05
CA HIS A 287 28.50 -11.22 -11.02
C HIS A 287 28.68 -12.70 -10.72
N ASN A 288 29.90 -13.12 -10.39
CA ASN A 288 30.16 -14.50 -9.96
C ASN A 288 29.43 -14.83 -8.67
N GLY A 289 29.37 -13.90 -7.70
CA GLY A 289 28.56 -14.08 -6.50
C GLY A 289 27.08 -14.24 -6.84
N ILE A 290 26.49 -13.33 -7.61
CA ILE A 290 25.07 -13.38 -8.01
C ILE A 290 24.74 -14.69 -8.75
N ASN A 291 25.63 -15.20 -9.60
CA ASN A 291 25.43 -16.45 -10.32
C ASN A 291 25.43 -17.71 -9.44
N ASN A 292 26.19 -17.71 -8.34
CA ASN A 292 26.46 -18.93 -7.57
C ASN A 292 25.71 -18.99 -6.23
N TYR A 293 25.10 -17.89 -5.77
CA TYR A 293 24.44 -17.82 -4.47
C TYR A 293 23.03 -17.22 -4.60
N ASP A 294 22.10 -17.76 -3.80
CA ASP A 294 20.67 -17.41 -3.80
C ASP A 294 20.26 -16.43 -2.68
N SER A 295 21.24 -15.87 -1.94
CA SER A 295 20.98 -14.91 -0.86
C SER A 295 22.01 -13.77 -0.84
N TYR A 296 21.59 -12.57 -0.43
CA TYR A 296 22.50 -11.42 -0.30
C TYR A 296 23.65 -11.69 0.67
N GLU A 297 23.39 -12.44 1.75
CA GLU A 297 24.44 -12.84 2.70
C GLU A 297 25.50 -13.71 2.02
N GLY A 298 25.08 -14.72 1.24
CA GLY A 298 26.01 -15.58 0.50
C GLY A 298 26.85 -14.79 -0.50
N ILE A 299 26.22 -13.90 -1.26
CA ILE A 299 26.89 -13.09 -2.28
C ILE A 299 27.89 -12.11 -1.64
N THR A 300 27.49 -11.37 -0.61
CA THR A 300 28.36 -10.39 0.07
C THR A 300 29.54 -11.07 0.76
N LYS A 301 29.30 -12.22 1.41
CA LYS A 301 30.36 -13.04 2.01
C LYS A 301 31.38 -13.49 0.96
N TYR A 302 30.92 -14.02 -0.17
CA TYR A 302 31.79 -14.42 -1.28
C TYR A 302 32.65 -13.26 -1.79
N CYS A 303 32.03 -12.10 -2.05
CA CYS A 303 32.75 -10.91 -2.55
C CYS A 303 33.85 -10.48 -1.57
N ARG A 304 33.53 -10.42 -0.28
CA ARG A 304 34.48 -10.05 0.77
C ARG A 304 35.65 -11.04 0.86
N GLU A 305 35.37 -12.34 0.93
CA GLU A 305 36.42 -13.37 1.09
C GLU A 305 37.40 -13.37 -0.08
N VAL A 306 36.89 -13.22 -1.31
CA VAL A 306 37.71 -13.12 -2.53
C VAL A 306 38.58 -11.87 -2.52
N LEU A 307 38.04 -10.72 -2.13
CA LEU A 307 38.79 -9.45 -2.08
C LEU A 307 39.80 -9.42 -0.95
N ASP A 308 39.45 -9.96 0.21
CA ASP A 308 40.34 -10.14 1.35
C ASP A 308 41.54 -11.03 0.99
N TYR A 309 41.29 -12.10 0.23
CA TYR A 309 42.34 -12.99 -0.26
C TYR A 309 43.27 -12.29 -1.27
N MET A 310 42.71 -11.56 -2.25
CA MET A 310 43.50 -10.94 -3.32
C MET A 310 44.26 -9.67 -2.88
N TYR A 311 43.65 -8.87 -2.01
CA TYR A 311 44.13 -7.52 -1.71
C TYR A 311 44.38 -7.27 -0.22
N GLY A 312 44.21 -8.28 0.63
CA GLY A 312 44.35 -8.18 2.08
C GLY A 312 43.16 -7.52 2.76
N LYS A 313 42.87 -8.00 3.97
CA LYS A 313 41.78 -7.53 4.85
C LYS A 313 41.97 -6.08 5.32
N PRO A 314 40.91 -5.35 5.70
CA PRO A 314 39.48 -5.74 5.62
C PRO A 314 38.76 -5.10 4.42
N TRP A 315 38.04 -5.92 3.66
CA TRP A 315 37.04 -5.48 2.69
C TRP A 315 35.63 -5.68 3.22
N GLU A 316 34.71 -4.83 2.79
CA GLU A 316 33.29 -4.96 3.08
C GLU A 316 32.49 -4.89 1.79
N CYS A 317 31.42 -5.68 1.74
CA CYS A 317 30.48 -5.71 0.64
C CYS A 317 29.05 -5.60 1.21
N LEU A 318 28.29 -4.65 0.69
CA LEU A 318 26.91 -4.40 1.05
C LEU A 318 26.06 -4.61 -0.20
N MET A 319 24.99 -5.37 -0.06
CA MET A 319 24.03 -5.60 -1.12
C MET A 319 22.61 -5.47 -0.60
N GLY A 320 21.74 -4.99 -1.47
CA GLY A 320 20.31 -4.89 -1.21
C GLY A 320 19.61 -4.34 -2.43
N LEU A 321 18.31 -4.12 -2.31
CA LEU A 321 17.55 -3.52 -3.40
C LEU A 321 17.92 -2.05 -3.60
N ASP A 322 17.87 -1.63 -4.86
CA ASP A 322 18.13 -0.24 -5.18
C ASP A 322 17.14 0.69 -4.47
N GLY A 323 17.69 1.67 -3.75
CA GLY A 323 16.93 2.58 -2.92
C GLY A 323 16.56 2.06 -1.53
N GLN A 324 16.76 0.80 -1.17
CA GLN A 324 16.32 0.33 0.15
C GLN A 324 17.28 0.64 1.31
N PHE A 325 18.49 1.13 1.04
CA PHE A 325 19.43 1.47 2.11
C PHE A 325 20.20 2.76 1.86
N TYR A 326 20.46 3.47 2.96
CA TYR A 326 21.33 4.63 3.05
C TYR A 326 22.47 4.28 3.98
N SER A 327 23.71 4.57 3.58
CA SER A 327 24.90 4.18 4.33
C SER A 327 25.87 5.33 4.47
N TYR A 328 26.43 5.49 5.67
CA TYR A 328 27.53 6.39 5.95
C TYR A 328 28.65 5.60 6.63
N PHE A 329 29.83 5.56 6.04
CA PHE A 329 30.97 4.83 6.57
C PHE A 329 32.29 5.48 6.18
N TRP A 330 33.33 5.21 6.97
CA TRP A 330 34.70 5.58 6.66
C TRP A 330 35.36 4.46 5.88
N TYR A 331 36.09 4.81 4.82
CA TYR A 331 36.78 3.86 3.98
C TYR A 331 38.14 4.41 3.53
N LYS A 332 38.99 3.49 3.08
CA LYS A 332 40.32 3.80 2.55
C LYS A 332 40.19 4.20 1.07
N LYS A 333 40.49 5.45 0.75
CA LYS A 333 40.56 5.90 -0.65
C LYS A 333 41.72 5.22 -1.40
N PRO A 334 41.58 4.93 -2.70
CA PRO A 334 40.43 5.18 -3.58
C PRO A 334 39.51 3.94 -3.71
N PHE A 335 39.43 3.09 -2.69
CA PHE A 335 38.78 1.78 -2.78
C PHE A 335 37.30 1.88 -2.41
N PHE A 336 36.55 2.61 -3.22
CA PHE A 336 35.09 2.71 -3.14
C PHE A 336 34.47 2.53 -4.51
N ILE A 337 33.45 1.68 -4.58
CA ILE A 337 32.57 1.56 -5.73
C ILE A 337 31.12 1.33 -5.28
N ASN A 338 30.20 2.02 -5.93
CA ASN A 338 28.75 1.85 -5.83
C ASN A 338 28.20 1.68 -7.24
N PHE A 339 27.64 0.51 -7.52
CA PHE A 339 27.06 0.19 -8.80
C PHE A 339 25.76 -0.59 -8.62
N LYS A 340 25.04 -0.76 -9.71
CA LYS A 340 23.75 -1.42 -9.80
C LYS A 340 23.85 -2.56 -10.80
N VAL A 341 23.31 -3.73 -10.46
CA VAL A 341 23.12 -4.86 -11.36
C VAL A 341 21.63 -5.18 -11.36
N ASP A 342 20.96 -4.85 -12.45
CA ASP A 342 19.49 -4.89 -12.52
C ASP A 342 18.83 -4.15 -11.34
N ARG A 343 18.11 -4.81 -10.42
CA ARG A 343 17.51 -4.17 -9.23
C ARG A 343 18.40 -4.19 -7.99
N ILE A 344 19.56 -4.84 -8.05
CA ILE A 344 20.47 -5.00 -6.90
C ILE A 344 21.48 -3.86 -6.88
N ARG A 345 21.54 -3.17 -5.74
CA ARG A 345 22.55 -2.17 -5.41
C ARG A 345 23.72 -2.87 -4.73
N VAL A 346 24.93 -2.67 -5.26
CA VAL A 346 26.16 -3.25 -4.74
C VAL A 346 27.11 -2.14 -4.34
N ILE A 347 27.56 -2.17 -3.09
CA ILE A 347 28.59 -1.28 -2.57
C ILE A 347 29.76 -2.13 -2.08
N ILE A 348 30.96 -1.82 -2.55
CA ILE A 348 32.19 -2.48 -2.12
C ILE A 348 33.18 -1.43 -1.65
N ILE A 349 33.74 -1.64 -0.47
CA ILE A 349 34.69 -0.72 0.15
C ILE A 349 35.86 -1.46 0.79
N LYS A 350 37.01 -0.79 0.86
CA LYS A 350 38.11 -1.20 1.74
C LYS A 350 38.10 -0.38 3.01
N GLN A 351 38.13 -1.03 4.17
CA GLN A 351 38.24 -0.35 5.46
C GLN A 351 39.71 -0.17 5.88
N TYR A 352 39.95 0.70 6.85
CA TYR A 352 41.26 0.78 7.51
C TYR A 352 41.43 -0.47 8.37
N ALA A 353 42.57 -1.16 8.26
CA ALA A 353 42.93 -2.18 9.23
C ALA A 353 43.15 -1.48 10.58
N TYR A 354 42.48 -1.98 11.62
CA TYR A 354 42.68 -1.53 13.01
C TYR A 354 44.03 -1.96 13.56
#